data_AF-A0A8S2YEL4-F1
#
_entry.id   AF-A0A8S2YEL4-F1
#
_cell.length_a   1.000
_cell.length_b   1.000
_cell.length_c   1.000
_cell.angle_alpha   90.00
_cell.angle_beta   90.00
_cell.angle_gamma   90.00
#
_symmetry.space_group_name_H-M   'P 1'
#
loop_
_entity.id
_entity.type
_entity.pdbx_description
1 polymer ?
#
loop_
_entity_poly.entity_id
_entity_poly.type
_entity_poly.pdbx_seq_one_letter_code
_entity_poly.pdbx_strand_id
1 'polypeptide(L)' 'FYNRESWGFPKGKVQENETPIKCAIREVMEEVGFDMKERAFEDQYLERDVNGQLIRLYIVKHVS' A
#
# COMPACT_ATOMS: atom_id res chain seq x y z
N PHE A 1 -1.39 23.64 5.30
CA PHE A 1 -1.90 22.99 6.52
C PHE A 1 -1.85 21.49 6.32
N TYR A 2 -0.73 20.86 6.70
CA TYR A 2 -0.59 19.40 6.66
C TYR A 2 -1.27 18.86 7.91
N ASN A 3 -2.52 18.41 7.77
CA ASN A 3 -3.27 17.89 8.90
C ASN A 3 -2.62 16.58 9.36
N ARG A 4 -2.01 16.57 10.55
CA ARG A 4 -1.40 15.36 11.16
C ARG A 4 -2.45 14.35 11.64
N GLU A 5 -3.74 14.63 11.44
CA GLU A 5 -4.88 13.84 11.94
C GLU A 5 -5.78 13.31 10.81
N SER A 6 -5.26 13.11 9.59
CA SER A 6 -6.02 12.45 8.53
C SER A 6 -5.74 10.94 8.52
N TRP A 7 -6.79 10.14 8.57
CA TRP A 7 -6.70 8.71 8.29
C TRP A 7 -6.34 8.48 6.82
N GLY A 8 -5.44 7.54 6.58
CA GLY A 8 -5.03 7.13 5.25
C GLY A 8 -4.74 5.64 5.20
N PHE A 9 -4.68 5.08 3.99
CA PHE A 9 -4.23 3.71 3.80
C PHE A 9 -2.71 3.62 3.97
N PRO A 10 -2.20 2.51 4.52
CA PRO A 10 -0.76 2.25 4.59
C PRO A 10 -0.18 2.19 3.17
N LYS A 11 0.81 3.03 2.91
CA LYS A 11 1.43 3.19 1.59
C LYS A 11 2.75 3.95 1.69
N GLY A 12 3.67 3.65 0.79
CA GLY A 12 4.91 4.42 0.63
C GLY A 12 5.43 4.43 -0.80
N LYS A 13 6.68 4.84 -0.95
CA LYS A 13 7.34 4.94 -2.26
C LYS A 13 8.01 3.61 -2.58
N VAL A 14 7.79 3.13 -3.80
CA VAL A 14 8.47 1.94 -4.33
C VAL A 14 9.97 2.20 -4.42
N GLN A 15 10.78 1.26 -3.95
CA GLN A 15 12.24 1.33 -4.01
C GLN A 15 12.80 0.75 -5.32
N GLU A 16 14.10 0.97 -5.58
CA GLU A 16 14.78 0.38 -6.74
C GLU A 16 14.76 -1.16 -6.65
N ASN A 17 14.43 -1.83 -7.76
CA ASN A 17 14.29 -3.30 -7.84
C ASN A 17 13.14 -3.90 -7.00
N GLU A 18 12.21 -3.07 -6.51
CA GLU A 18 11.02 -3.50 -5.76
C GLU A 18 9.79 -3.51 -6.67
N THR A 19 8.98 -4.57 -6.62
CA THR A 19 7.68 -4.57 -7.32
C THR A 19 6.65 -3.82 -6.49
N PRO A 20 5.63 -3.20 -7.09
CA PRO A 20 4.63 -2.43 -6.33
C PRO A 20 3.93 -3.24 -5.23
N ILE A 21 3.72 -4.55 -5.44
CA ILE A 21 3.12 -5.43 -4.42
C ILE A 21 4.08 -5.68 -3.25
N LYS A 22 5.38 -5.85 -3.51
CA LYS A 22 6.40 -5.99 -2.45
C LYS A 22 6.50 -4.73 -1.60
N CYS A 23 6.46 -3.56 -2.25
CA CYS A 23 6.38 -2.28 -1.55
C CYS A 23 5.16 -2.23 -0.64
N ALA A 24 3.97 -2.58 -1.14
CA ALA A 24 2.76 -2.56 -0.32
C ALA A 24 2.89 -3.50 0.91
N ILE A 25 3.39 -4.74 0.73
CA ILE A 25 3.60 -5.69 1.82
C ILE A 25 4.55 -5.13 2.89
N ARG A 26 5.67 -4.54 2.45
CA ARG A 26 6.66 -3.93 3.35
C ARG A 26 6.06 -2.77 4.15
N GLU A 27 5.38 -1.84 3.49
CA GLU A 27 4.78 -0.66 4.13
C GLU A 27 3.68 -1.05 5.13
N VAL A 28 2.85 -2.04 4.80
CA VAL A 28 1.83 -2.55 5.75
C VAL A 28 2.49 -3.20 6.97
N MET A 29 3.58 -3.94 6.78
CA MET A 29 4.32 -4.52 7.90
C MET A 29 5.00 -3.43 8.76
N GLU A 30 5.57 -2.40 8.15
CA GLU A 30 6.25 -1.28 8.84
C GLU A 30 5.28 -0.38 9.62
N GLU A 31 4.11 -0.06 9.04
CA GLU A 31 3.14 0.86 9.66
C GLU A 31 2.13 0.17 10.59
N VAL A 32 1.72 -1.06 10.26
CA VAL A 32 0.61 -1.76 10.93
C VAL A 32 1.08 -3.04 11.66
N GLY A 33 2.24 -3.59 11.29
CA GLY A 33 2.75 -4.84 11.88
C GLY A 33 2.03 -6.11 11.40
N PHE A 34 1.36 -6.05 10.24
CA PHE A 34 0.62 -7.18 9.68
C PHE A 34 1.29 -7.73 8.41
N ASP A 35 1.54 -9.04 8.38
CA ASP A 35 2.03 -9.71 7.17
C ASP A 35 0.86 -10.12 6.26
N MET A 36 0.70 -9.39 5.16
CA MET A 36 -0.31 -9.66 4.14
C MET A 36 0.21 -10.45 2.93
N LYS A 37 1.44 -10.98 2.96
CA LYS A 37 2.09 -11.61 1.81
C LYS A 37 1.29 -12.76 1.18
N GLU A 38 0.63 -13.58 1.99
CA GLU A 38 -0.19 -14.71 1.49
C GLU A 38 -1.58 -14.30 1.00
N ARG A 39 -1.98 -13.05 1.22
CA ARG A 39 -3.33 -12.53 0.93
C ARG A 39 -3.35 -11.41 -0.10
N ALA A 40 -2.19 -10.86 -0.45
CA ALA A 40 -2.04 -9.84 -1.47
C ALA A 40 -1.89 -10.49 -2.86
N PHE A 41 -2.75 -10.10 -3.80
CA PHE A 41 -2.74 -10.59 -5.18
C PHE A 41 -2.44 -9.45 -6.16
N GLU A 42 -1.63 -9.72 -7.18
CA GLU A 42 -1.14 -8.70 -8.12
C GLU A 42 -2.24 -8.06 -8.99
N ASP A 43 -3.36 -8.75 -9.18
CA ASP A 43 -4.52 -8.31 -9.97
C ASP A 43 -5.60 -7.60 -9.14
N GLN A 44 -5.49 -7.63 -7.80
CA GLN A 44 -6.47 -7.03 -6.88
C GLN A 44 -5.98 -5.68 -6.36
N TYR A 45 -6.08 -4.66 -7.19
CA TYR A 45 -5.68 -3.30 -6.81
C TYR A 45 -6.61 -2.21 -7.37
N LEU A 46 -6.55 -1.06 -6.72
CA LEU A 46 -7.05 0.21 -7.22
C LEU A 46 -5.85 1.08 -7.59
N GLU A 47 -5.86 1.63 -8.80
CA GLU A 47 -4.82 2.55 -9.26
C GLU A 47 -5.42 3.87 -9.71
N ARG A 48 -4.82 4.97 -9.26
CA ARG A 48 -5.20 6.33 -9.65
C ARG A 48 -3.97 7.22 -9.76
N ASP A 49 -3.97 8.08 -10.77
CA ASP A 49 -3.10 9.24 -10.78
C ASP A 49 -3.70 10.30 -9.85
N VAL A 50 -2.91 10.74 -8.87
CA VAL A 50 -3.29 11.82 -7.96
C VAL A 50 -2.18 12.86 -8.00
N ASN A 51 -2.47 14.01 -8.59
CA ASN A 51 -1.51 15.12 -8.74
C ASN A 51 -0.20 14.70 -9.45
N GLY A 52 -0.27 13.83 -10.47
CA GLY A 52 0.90 13.34 -11.20
C GLY A 52 1.70 12.26 -10.47
N GLN A 53 1.19 11.76 -9.34
CA GLN A 53 1.73 10.59 -8.67
C GLN A 53 0.78 9.40 -8.88
N LEU A 54 1.29 8.33 -9.49
CA LEU A 54 0.57 7.08 -9.61
C LEU A 54 0.51 6.38 -8.24
N ILE A 55 -0.70 6.27 -7.69
CA ILE A 55 -0.96 5.59 -6.42
C ILE A 55 -1.67 4.28 -6.72
N ARG A 56 -1.10 3.17 -6.22
CA ARG A 56 -1.69 1.83 -6.28
C ARG A 56 -1.94 1.31 -4.87
N LEU A 57 -3.17 0.88 -4.59
CA LEU A 57 -3.59 0.29 -3.32
C LEU A 57 -4.10 -1.14 -3.57
N TYR A 58 -3.58 -2.12 -2.85
CA TYR A 58 -4.00 -3.51 -2.96
C TYR A 58 -5.18 -3.81 -2.04
N ILE A 59 -6.15 -4.58 -2.54
CA ILE A 59 -7.33 -4.98 -1.77
C ILE A 59 -7.03 -6.33 -1.11
N VAL A 60 -6.90 -6.32 0.22
CA VAL A 60 -6.71 -7.54 1.02
C VAL A 60 -7.98 -7.81 1.83
N LYS A 61 -8.57 -8.98 1.63
CA LYS A 61 -9.79 -9.41 2.32
C LYS A 61 -9.44 -10.35 3.47
N HIS A 62 -10.37 -10.51 4.42
CA HIS A 62 -10.23 -11.43 5.56
C HIS A 62 -9.03 -11.12 6.47
N VAL A 63 -8.79 -9.83 6.72
CA VAL A 63 -7.97 -9.33 7.82
C VAL A 63 -8.80 -9.37 9.12
N SER A 64 -8.23 -9.90 10.19
CA SER A 64 -8.88 -10.08 11.51
C SER A 64 -7.87 -9.91 12.62
#